data_AF-A0A2I0NGX7-F1
#
_entry.id   AF-A0A2I0NGX7-F1
#
_cell.length_a   1.000
_cell.length_b   1.000
_cell.length_c   1.000
_cell.angle_alpha   90.00
_cell.angle_beta   90.00
_cell.angle_gamma   90.00
#
_symmetry.space_group_name_H-M   'P 1'
#
loop_
_entity.id
_entity.type
_entity.pdbx_description
1 polymer ?
#
loop_
_entity_poly.entity_id
_entity_poly.type
_entity_poly.pdbx_seq_one_letter_code
_entity_poly.pdbx_strand_id
1 'polypeptide(L)'
;MLRKNVSISNTHLKLLDPLLKKHQGNMSAAIRDIIDFVGFVNDNVGCIDSAKGLLTEKNHAKEITNNRVYGVTIPLTMFRWLLRGRETVLPPVGEVLQLFQSHNANIYDISKIDKLINEELSYLNWPVTVTTGHDDGNISFQISGTDSEINRFNAILIASFCASHSKPLKIVKNLIYPASVYMQFSEASSREEALDIAGRYFSDNIEGNNLSASDPYRNNCRPQNSLPVY
;
A
#
# COMPACT_ATOMS: atom_id res chain seq x y z
N MET A 1 22.07 42.91 -29.80
CA MET A 1 22.42 41.57 -29.29
C MET A 1 22.70 41.69 -27.81
N LEU A 2 21.94 41.02 -26.94
CA LEU A 2 22.11 41.12 -25.49
C LEU A 2 23.08 40.03 -25.05
N ARG A 3 24.27 40.39 -24.56
CA ARG A 3 25.26 39.42 -24.05
C ARG A 3 25.01 39.21 -22.56
N LYS A 4 24.56 38.01 -22.18
CA LYS A 4 24.49 37.57 -20.78
C LYS A 4 25.68 36.68 -20.48
N ASN A 5 26.43 37.01 -19.43
CA ASN A 5 27.56 36.22 -18.97
C ASN A 5 27.11 35.34 -17.80
N VAL A 6 27.56 34.08 -17.77
CA VAL A 6 27.25 33.14 -16.70
C VAL A 6 28.57 32.69 -16.06
N SER A 7 28.68 32.85 -14.75
CA SER A 7 29.79 32.32 -13.96
C SER A 7 29.39 30.96 -13.40
N ILE A 8 30.24 29.95 -13.56
CA ILE A 8 30.00 28.58 -13.10
C ILE A 8 31.21 28.16 -12.27
N SER A 9 30.98 27.74 -11.02
CA SER A 9 32.04 27.22 -10.16
C SER A 9 32.50 25.83 -10.61
N ASN A 10 33.73 25.47 -10.24
CA ASN A 10 34.28 24.13 -10.51
C ASN A 10 33.43 22.98 -9.96
N THR A 11 32.70 23.21 -8.85
CA THR A 11 31.77 22.21 -8.29
C THR A 11 30.62 21.92 -9.24
N HIS A 12 30.04 22.94 -9.86
CA HIS A 12 28.96 22.78 -10.83
C HIS A 12 29.46 22.27 -12.18
N LEU A 13 30.70 22.60 -12.57
CA LEU A 13 31.33 22.02 -13.77
C LEU A 13 31.50 20.50 -13.66
N LYS A 14 31.88 19.97 -12.49
CA LYS A 14 31.97 18.52 -12.28
C LYS A 14 30.63 17.80 -12.48
N LEU A 15 29.51 18.45 -12.16
CA LEU A 15 28.18 17.89 -12.42
C LEU A 15 27.85 17.81 -13.91
N LEU A 16 28.51 18.62 -14.74
CA LEU A 16 28.35 18.61 -16.20
C LEU A 16 29.26 17.58 -16.88
N ASP A 17 30.24 16.99 -16.18
CA ASP A 17 31.18 16.02 -16.75
C ASP A 17 30.52 14.88 -17.53
N PRO A 18 29.39 14.27 -17.09
CA PRO A 18 28.72 13.24 -17.87
C PRO A 18 28.24 13.73 -19.25
N LEU A 19 27.70 14.96 -19.28
CA LEU A 19 27.21 15.58 -20.51
C LEU A 19 28.36 16.08 -21.38
N LEU A 20 29.43 16.60 -20.78
CA LEU A 20 30.63 16.99 -21.48
C LEU A 20 31.32 15.78 -22.12
N LYS A 21 31.41 14.64 -21.42
CA LYS A 21 31.93 13.39 -22.00
C LYS A 21 31.09 12.90 -23.17
N LYS A 22 29.75 12.94 -23.04
CA LYS A 22 28.82 12.60 -24.13
C LYS A 22 29.09 13.44 -25.38
N HIS A 23 29.41 14.72 -25.22
CA HIS A 23 29.65 15.67 -26.30
C HIS A 23 31.13 15.97 -26.55
N GLN A 24 32.05 15.09 -26.14
CA GLN A 24 33.50 15.20 -26.40
C GLN A 24 34.11 16.55 -25.99
N GLY A 25 33.68 17.09 -24.84
CA GLY A 25 34.14 18.37 -24.30
C GLY A 25 33.42 19.60 -24.86
N ASN A 26 32.43 19.43 -25.75
CA ASN A 26 31.65 20.55 -26.27
C ASN A 26 30.62 21.05 -25.24
N MET A 27 30.97 22.13 -24.57
CA MET A 27 30.13 22.76 -23.56
C MET A 27 28.82 23.31 -24.13
N SER A 28 28.83 23.88 -25.34
CA SER A 28 27.61 24.41 -25.96
C SER A 28 26.58 23.32 -26.26
N ALA A 29 27.04 22.13 -26.68
CA ALA A 29 26.16 20.99 -26.92
C ALA A 29 25.60 20.44 -25.59
N ALA A 30 26.43 20.34 -24.55
CA ALA A 30 25.97 19.93 -23.22
C ALA A 30 24.94 20.91 -22.63
N ILE A 31 25.12 22.22 -22.80
CA ILE A 31 24.15 23.24 -22.35
C ILE A 31 22.85 23.16 -23.16
N ARG A 32 22.90 22.88 -24.46
CA ARG A 32 21.70 22.69 -25.28
C ARG A 32 20.87 21.50 -24.79
N ASP A 33 21.50 20.35 -24.51
CA ASP A 33 20.81 19.19 -23.93
C ASP A 33 20.11 19.53 -22.60
N ILE A 34 20.73 20.37 -21.76
CA ILE A 34 20.13 20.81 -20.50
C ILE A 34 18.92 21.71 -20.74
N ILE A 35 19.03 22.64 -21.70
CA ILE A 35 17.92 23.52 -22.07
C ILE A 35 16.77 22.69 -22.64
N ASP A 36 17.05 21.73 -23.51
CA ASP A 36 16.04 20.85 -24.11
C ASP A 36 15.37 19.98 -23.03
N PHE A 37 16.14 19.47 -22.07
CA PHE A 37 15.60 18.74 -20.93
C PHE A 37 14.72 19.62 -20.04
N VAL A 38 15.17 20.83 -19.73
CA VAL A 38 14.37 21.79 -18.95
C VAL A 38 13.09 22.17 -19.67
N GLY A 39 13.15 22.41 -20.98
CA GLY A 39 11.98 22.64 -21.82
C GLY A 39 11.00 21.47 -21.78
N PHE A 40 11.49 20.25 -22.00
CA PHE A 40 10.69 19.03 -21.90
C PHE A 40 10.02 18.89 -20.53
N VAL A 41 10.75 19.12 -19.44
CA VAL A 41 10.20 19.07 -18.07
C VAL A 41 9.13 20.14 -17.87
N ASN A 42 9.36 21.36 -18.35
CA ASN A 42 8.41 22.45 -18.22
C ASN A 42 7.12 22.18 -19.00
N ASP A 43 7.23 21.61 -20.21
CA ASP A 43 6.08 21.30 -21.06
C ASP A 43 5.24 20.13 -20.53
N ASN A 44 5.88 19.15 -19.87
CA ASN A 44 5.19 17.92 -19.41
C ASN A 44 4.82 17.93 -17.93
N VAL A 45 5.53 18.69 -17.08
CA VAL A 45 5.37 18.73 -15.62
C VAL A 45 4.96 20.12 -15.12
N GLY A 46 5.01 21.14 -15.97
CA GLY A 46 4.62 22.52 -15.67
C GLY A 46 5.66 23.34 -14.91
N CYS A 47 6.51 22.70 -14.08
CA CYS A 47 7.55 23.38 -13.31
C CYS A 47 8.70 22.43 -12.92
N ILE A 48 9.94 22.92 -12.97
CA ILE A 48 11.16 22.17 -12.60
C ILE A 48 11.16 21.77 -11.11
N ASP A 49 10.68 22.63 -10.23
CA ASP A 49 10.63 22.34 -8.79
C ASP A 49 9.62 21.23 -8.48
N SER A 50 8.47 21.24 -9.15
CA SER A 50 7.49 20.15 -9.10
C SER A 50 8.08 18.84 -9.64
N ALA A 51 8.86 18.89 -10.73
CA ALA A 51 9.52 17.73 -11.29
C ALA A 51 10.59 17.14 -10.36
N LYS A 52 11.35 17.99 -9.65
CA LYS A 52 12.27 17.53 -8.61
C LYS A 52 11.52 16.82 -7.49
N GLY A 53 10.41 17.39 -7.00
CA GLY A 53 9.56 16.74 -6.00
C GLY A 53 9.12 15.34 -6.44
N LEU A 54 8.57 15.22 -7.65
CA LEU A 54 8.12 13.95 -8.22
C LEU A 54 9.25 12.92 -8.38
N LEU A 55 10.46 13.33 -8.79
CA LEU A 55 11.60 12.43 -8.92
C LEU A 55 12.13 11.99 -7.55
N THR A 56 12.08 12.86 -6.55
CA THR A 56 12.53 12.56 -5.19
C THR A 56 11.56 11.58 -4.50
N GLU A 57 10.25 11.81 -4.63
CA GLU A 57 9.21 10.94 -4.11
C GLU A 57 9.17 9.58 -4.81
N LYS A 58 9.26 9.55 -6.16
CA LYS A 58 9.31 8.29 -6.91
C LYS A 58 10.54 7.45 -6.59
N ASN A 59 11.68 8.09 -6.36
CA ASN A 59 12.89 7.36 -5.95
C ASN A 59 12.73 6.80 -4.53
N HIS A 60 12.14 7.54 -3.59
CA HIS A 60 11.92 7.06 -2.24
C HIS A 60 10.93 5.86 -2.19
N ALA A 61 9.79 5.96 -2.86
CA ALA A 61 8.81 4.87 -2.93
C ALA A 61 9.38 3.63 -3.65
N LYS A 62 10.13 3.82 -4.74
CA LYS A 62 10.78 2.72 -5.48
C LYS A 62 11.93 2.09 -4.70
N GLU A 63 12.72 2.86 -3.97
CA GLU A 63 13.81 2.38 -3.13
C GLU A 63 13.27 1.63 -1.90
N ILE A 64 12.17 2.09 -1.29
CA ILE A 64 11.50 1.38 -0.19
C ILE A 64 10.87 0.07 -0.67
N THR A 65 10.21 0.08 -1.84
CA THR A 65 9.60 -1.15 -2.40
C THR A 65 10.69 -2.16 -2.81
N ASN A 66 11.81 -1.69 -3.39
CA ASN A 66 12.94 -2.55 -3.78
C ASN A 66 13.79 -3.03 -2.60
N ASN A 67 13.89 -2.24 -1.51
CA ASN A 67 14.64 -2.62 -0.30
C ASN A 67 13.83 -3.51 0.66
N ARG A 68 12.51 -3.64 0.45
CA ARG A 68 11.72 -4.69 1.09
C ARG A 68 11.98 -6.00 0.34
N VAL A 69 12.62 -6.95 1.02
CA VAL A 69 12.95 -8.30 0.53
C VAL A 69 11.72 -9.06 -0.04
N TYR A 70 10.49 -8.57 0.18
CA TYR A 70 9.22 -9.23 -0.17
C TYR A 70 8.21 -8.33 -0.92
N GLY A 71 8.62 -7.20 -1.49
CA GLY A 71 7.71 -6.31 -2.24
C GLY A 71 7.37 -6.83 -3.64
N VAL A 72 6.12 -7.20 -3.90
CA VAL A 72 5.63 -7.59 -5.24
C VAL A 72 4.54 -6.63 -5.71
N THR A 73 4.71 -6.04 -6.89
CA THR A 73 3.65 -5.25 -7.55
C THR A 73 2.76 -6.16 -8.38
N ILE A 74 1.46 -6.15 -8.10
CA ILE A 74 0.45 -6.91 -8.83
C ILE A 74 -0.59 -5.96 -9.43
N PRO A 75 -1.07 -6.19 -10.67
CA PRO A 75 -2.19 -5.44 -11.22
C PRO A 75 -3.43 -5.52 -10.34
N LEU A 76 -4.14 -4.41 -10.19
CA LEU A 76 -5.32 -4.28 -9.31
C LEU A 76 -6.39 -5.36 -9.58
N THR A 77 -6.60 -5.71 -10.85
CA THR A 77 -7.56 -6.75 -11.25
C THR A 77 -7.18 -8.13 -10.74
N MET A 78 -5.89 -8.48 -10.78
CA MET A 78 -5.36 -9.73 -10.23
C MET A 78 -5.41 -9.73 -8.71
N PHE A 79 -5.10 -8.59 -8.09
CA PHE A 79 -5.23 -8.44 -6.65
C PHE A 79 -6.67 -8.67 -6.18
N ARG A 80 -7.66 -8.03 -6.82
CA ARG A 80 -9.09 -8.26 -6.53
C ARG A 80 -9.48 -9.73 -6.67
N TRP A 81 -8.99 -10.40 -7.71
CA TRP A 81 -9.24 -11.83 -7.90
C TRP A 81 -8.65 -12.68 -6.76
N LEU A 82 -7.40 -12.40 -6.37
CA LEU A 82 -6.76 -13.06 -5.21
C LEU A 82 -7.54 -12.83 -3.92
N LEU A 83 -8.04 -11.60 -3.69
CA LEU A 83 -8.82 -11.27 -2.50
C LEU A 83 -10.14 -12.05 -2.42
N ARG A 84 -10.76 -12.36 -3.57
CA ARG A 84 -12.00 -13.13 -3.64
C ARG A 84 -11.80 -14.64 -3.51
N GLY A 85 -10.63 -15.14 -3.91
CA GLY A 85 -10.29 -16.57 -3.91
C GLY A 85 -9.73 -17.12 -2.59
N ARG A 86 -9.85 -16.38 -1.48
CA ARG A 86 -9.24 -16.77 -0.21
C ARG A 86 -10.06 -17.83 0.51
N GLU A 87 -9.40 -18.90 0.94
CA GLU A 87 -10.00 -19.96 1.76
C GLU A 87 -10.12 -19.53 3.23
N THR A 88 -9.18 -18.71 3.72
CA THR A 88 -9.20 -18.21 5.10
C THR A 88 -9.61 -16.74 5.14
N VAL A 89 -10.43 -16.41 6.14
CA VAL A 89 -10.93 -15.05 6.35
C VAL A 89 -9.85 -14.14 6.92
N LEU A 90 -8.97 -14.68 7.77
CA LEU A 90 -7.86 -13.95 8.36
C LEU A 90 -6.52 -14.40 7.75
N PRO A 91 -5.60 -13.47 7.49
CA PRO A 91 -4.22 -13.78 7.13
C PRO A 91 -3.43 -14.34 8.32
N PRO A 92 -2.34 -15.11 8.09
CA PRO A 92 -1.46 -15.54 9.15
C PRO A 92 -0.86 -14.34 9.89
N VAL A 93 -0.87 -14.39 11.22
CA VAL A 93 -0.42 -13.25 12.05
C VAL A 93 1.03 -12.85 11.76
N GLY A 94 1.91 -13.81 11.45
CA GLY A 94 3.30 -13.53 11.11
C GLY A 94 3.42 -12.54 9.93
N GLU A 95 2.60 -12.71 8.91
CA GLU A 95 2.57 -11.87 7.71
C GLU A 95 2.02 -10.46 8.03
N VAL A 96 0.97 -10.40 8.86
CA VAL A 96 0.38 -9.11 9.28
C VAL A 96 1.38 -8.30 10.09
N LEU A 97 2.08 -8.93 11.03
CA LEU A 97 3.07 -8.25 11.84
C LEU A 97 4.23 -7.75 10.98
N GLN A 98 4.68 -8.53 9.99
CA GLN A 98 5.73 -8.08 9.05
C GLN A 98 5.34 -6.81 8.29
N LEU A 99 4.07 -6.64 7.96
CA LEU A 99 3.58 -5.44 7.27
C LEU A 99 3.75 -4.16 8.11
N PHE A 100 3.64 -4.28 9.44
CA PHE A 100 3.69 -3.15 10.37
C PHE A 100 4.93 -3.15 11.29
N GLN A 101 5.88 -4.05 11.06
CA GLN A 101 7.05 -4.33 11.91
C GLN A 101 8.07 -3.20 11.97
N SER A 102 8.01 -2.26 11.02
CA SER A 102 8.94 -1.14 10.88
C SER A 102 8.93 -0.19 12.09
N HIS A 103 7.90 -0.23 12.94
CA HIS A 103 7.76 0.71 14.05
C HIS A 103 7.23 0.02 15.31
N ASN A 104 7.96 0.11 16.42
CA ASN A 104 7.49 -0.23 17.78
C ASN A 104 6.40 0.76 18.25
N ALA A 105 5.33 0.91 17.48
CA ALA A 105 4.28 1.87 17.73
C ALA A 105 3.30 1.33 18.78
N ASN A 106 2.99 2.17 19.75
CA ASN A 106 1.96 1.91 20.73
C ASN A 106 0.59 2.12 20.07
N ILE A 107 -0.24 1.07 20.01
CA ILE A 107 -1.57 1.13 19.38
C ILE A 107 -2.51 2.14 20.04
N TYR A 108 -2.23 2.51 21.30
CA TYR A 108 -2.99 3.51 22.04
C TYR A 108 -2.60 4.96 21.72
N ASP A 109 -1.54 5.20 20.94
CA ASP A 109 -1.17 6.54 20.45
C ASP A 109 -1.78 6.79 19.06
N ILE A 110 -3.01 7.30 19.06
CA ILE A 110 -3.85 7.56 17.87
C ILE A 110 -3.08 8.33 16.80
N SER A 111 -2.39 9.41 17.19
CA SER A 111 -1.68 10.25 16.21
C SER A 111 -0.50 9.56 15.54
N LYS A 112 0.09 8.54 16.18
CA LYS A 112 1.17 7.75 15.61
C LYS A 112 0.66 6.59 14.77
N ILE A 113 -0.38 5.90 15.23
CA ILE A 113 -0.91 4.74 14.50
C ILE A 113 -1.58 5.15 13.20
N ASP A 114 -2.27 6.29 13.16
CA ASP A 114 -2.89 6.81 11.94
C ASP A 114 -1.83 7.08 10.86
N LYS A 115 -0.76 7.78 11.25
CA LYS A 115 0.37 8.08 10.36
C LYS A 115 1.07 6.81 9.90
N LEU A 116 1.37 5.89 10.82
CA LEU A 116 2.02 4.63 10.50
C LEU A 116 1.22 3.83 9.48
N ILE A 117 -0.09 3.63 9.72
CA ILE A 117 -0.91 2.83 8.82
C ILE A 117 -0.99 3.53 7.46
N ASN A 118 -1.28 4.83 7.41
CA ASN A 118 -1.38 5.52 6.11
C ASN A 118 -0.04 5.59 5.36
N GLU A 119 1.10 5.73 6.04
CA GLU A 119 2.43 5.66 5.42
C GLU A 119 2.65 4.27 4.82
N GLU A 120 2.38 3.19 5.56
CA GLU A 120 2.50 1.82 5.07
C GLU A 120 1.58 1.54 3.87
N LEU A 121 0.32 1.97 3.94
CA LEU A 121 -0.63 1.83 2.83
C LEU A 121 -0.23 2.66 1.60
N SER A 122 0.38 3.83 1.81
CA SER A 122 0.88 4.67 0.72
C SER A 122 2.01 3.97 -0.04
N TYR A 123 2.90 3.24 0.65
CA TYR A 123 3.96 2.46 0.00
C TYR A 123 3.40 1.31 -0.84
N LEU A 124 2.27 0.73 -0.43
CA LEU A 124 1.58 -0.30 -1.20
C LEU A 124 0.80 0.26 -2.40
N ASN A 125 0.72 1.59 -2.54
CA ASN A 125 -0.12 2.29 -3.51
C ASN A 125 -1.59 1.84 -3.45
N TRP A 126 -2.08 1.50 -2.27
CA TRP A 126 -3.49 1.15 -2.09
C TRP A 126 -4.31 2.44 -1.94
N PRO A 127 -5.40 2.63 -2.71
CA PRO A 127 -6.19 3.86 -2.69
C PRO A 127 -7.14 3.90 -1.49
N VAL A 128 -6.56 3.79 -0.29
CA VAL A 128 -7.28 3.70 0.99
C VAL A 128 -6.68 4.71 1.96
N THR A 129 -7.55 5.37 2.72
CA THR A 129 -7.18 6.23 3.83
C THR A 129 -7.77 5.65 5.10
N VAL A 130 -6.95 5.56 6.13
CA VAL A 130 -7.37 5.17 7.47
C VAL A 130 -7.42 6.42 8.32
N THR A 131 -8.42 6.53 9.19
CA THR A 131 -8.46 7.54 10.23
C THR A 131 -8.76 6.86 11.55
N THR A 132 -8.04 7.26 12.59
CA THR A 132 -8.21 6.70 13.93
C THR A 132 -8.80 7.71 14.89
N GLY A 133 -9.72 7.26 15.76
CA GLY A 133 -10.40 8.11 16.72
C GLY A 133 -10.62 7.42 18.05
N HIS A 134 -11.19 8.18 18.99
CA HIS A 134 -11.77 7.65 20.21
C HIS A 134 -13.28 7.87 20.17
N ASP A 135 -14.02 6.78 20.29
CA ASP A 135 -15.47 6.78 20.36
C ASP A 135 -15.89 5.98 21.60
N ASP A 136 -16.65 6.59 22.51
CA ASP A 136 -17.08 6.00 23.79
C ASP A 136 -15.95 5.35 24.63
N GLY A 137 -14.76 5.97 24.66
CA GLY A 137 -13.61 5.45 25.41
C GLY A 137 -12.91 4.26 24.75
N ASN A 138 -13.40 3.82 23.59
CA ASN A 138 -12.81 2.76 22.77
C ASN A 138 -12.01 3.36 21.60
N ILE A 139 -11.10 2.59 21.03
CA ILE A 139 -10.35 3.02 19.84
C ILE A 139 -11.20 2.69 18.61
N SER A 140 -11.37 3.64 17.71
CA SER A 140 -12.07 3.43 16.45
C SER A 140 -11.18 3.64 15.24
N PHE A 141 -11.40 2.84 14.20
CA PHE A 141 -10.74 2.93 12.91
C PHE A 141 -11.81 3.11 11.84
N GLN A 142 -11.67 4.15 11.04
CA GLN A 142 -12.47 4.37 9.84
C GLN A 142 -11.58 4.25 8.61
N ILE A 143 -11.90 3.29 7.76
CA ILE A 143 -11.19 2.99 6.53
C ILE A 143 -12.07 3.53 5.41
N SER A 144 -11.53 4.36 4.52
CA SER A 144 -12.27 4.95 3.42
C SER A 144 -11.50 4.77 2.12
N GLY A 145 -12.19 4.38 1.06
CA GLY A 145 -11.58 4.13 -0.24
C GLY A 145 -12.61 3.79 -1.30
N THR A 146 -12.21 3.82 -2.57
CA THR A 146 -13.12 3.63 -3.70
C THR A 146 -13.48 2.16 -3.96
N ASP A 147 -12.72 1.22 -3.38
CA ASP A 147 -12.85 -0.21 -3.62
C ASP A 147 -13.24 -0.95 -2.33
N SER A 148 -14.45 -1.51 -2.31
CA SER A 148 -14.99 -2.22 -1.15
C SER A 148 -14.19 -3.45 -0.75
N GLU A 149 -13.62 -4.19 -1.70
CA GLU A 149 -12.84 -5.40 -1.43
C GLU A 149 -11.49 -5.06 -0.79
N ILE A 150 -10.87 -3.99 -1.27
CA ILE A 150 -9.61 -3.49 -0.71
C ILE A 150 -9.87 -2.87 0.67
N ASN A 151 -10.93 -2.08 0.84
CA ASN A 151 -11.32 -1.54 2.14
C ASN A 151 -11.55 -2.65 3.17
N ARG A 152 -12.29 -3.69 2.77
CA ARG A 152 -12.53 -4.87 3.61
C ARG A 152 -11.25 -5.62 3.96
N PHE A 153 -10.35 -5.78 2.99
CA PHE A 153 -9.06 -6.43 3.26
C PHE A 153 -8.21 -5.63 4.24
N ASN A 154 -8.16 -4.31 4.10
CA ASN A 154 -7.50 -3.43 5.05
C ASN A 154 -8.11 -3.53 6.45
N ALA A 155 -9.44 -3.65 6.55
CA ALA A 155 -10.11 -3.87 7.82
C ALA A 155 -9.66 -5.17 8.51
N ILE A 156 -9.54 -6.25 7.74
CA ILE A 156 -9.03 -7.55 8.22
C ILE A 156 -7.58 -7.44 8.71
N LEU A 157 -6.71 -6.74 7.96
CA LEU A 157 -5.31 -6.54 8.33
C LEU A 157 -5.19 -5.76 9.64
N ILE A 158 -5.92 -4.65 9.76
CA ILE A 158 -5.91 -3.81 10.96
C ILE A 158 -6.48 -4.56 12.16
N ALA A 159 -7.60 -5.28 11.99
CA ALA A 159 -8.16 -6.11 13.06
C ALA A 159 -7.17 -7.20 13.53
N SER A 160 -6.51 -7.87 12.59
CA SER A 160 -5.50 -8.89 12.90
C SER A 160 -4.27 -8.29 13.60
N PHE A 161 -3.87 -7.08 13.20
CA PHE A 161 -2.77 -6.34 13.82
C PHE A 161 -3.12 -5.95 15.26
N CYS A 162 -4.31 -5.37 15.49
CA CYS A 162 -4.81 -5.00 16.81
C CYS A 162 -4.97 -6.21 17.75
N ALA A 163 -5.40 -7.35 17.24
CA ALA A 163 -5.50 -8.60 18.00
C ALA A 163 -4.13 -9.18 18.40
N SER A 164 -3.08 -8.84 17.66
CA SER A 164 -1.73 -9.41 17.83
C SER A 164 -0.79 -8.56 18.68
N HIS A 165 -1.30 -7.47 19.26
CA HIS A 165 -0.54 -6.56 20.11
C HIS A 165 -0.34 -7.10 21.53
N SER A 166 0.60 -6.50 22.26
CA SER A 166 0.90 -6.86 23.66
C SER A 166 -0.32 -6.79 24.58
N LYS A 167 -1.20 -5.81 24.33
CA LYS A 167 -2.56 -5.75 24.87
C LYS A 167 -3.53 -5.95 23.71
N PRO A 168 -4.12 -7.14 23.56
CA PRO A 168 -4.96 -7.46 22.41
C PRO A 168 -6.25 -6.65 22.45
N LEU A 169 -6.71 -6.22 21.29
CA LEU A 169 -7.99 -5.51 21.15
C LEU A 169 -8.99 -6.37 20.37
N LYS A 170 -10.23 -6.46 20.84
CA LYS A 170 -11.34 -7.13 20.17
C LYS A 170 -12.29 -6.14 19.52
N ILE A 171 -12.92 -6.57 18.43
CA ILE A 171 -13.95 -5.80 17.74
C ILE A 171 -15.23 -5.81 18.59
N VAL A 172 -15.75 -4.63 18.89
CA VAL A 172 -17.07 -4.43 19.54
C VAL A 172 -18.14 -4.06 18.53
N LYS A 173 -17.74 -3.31 17.50
CA LYS A 173 -18.64 -2.81 16.46
C LYS A 173 -17.91 -2.83 15.12
N ASN A 174 -18.59 -3.36 14.11
CA ASN A 174 -18.11 -3.37 12.73
C ASN A 174 -19.26 -2.94 11.82
N LEU A 175 -19.06 -1.87 11.06
CA LEU A 175 -20.03 -1.36 10.09
C LEU A 175 -19.34 -1.30 8.73
N ILE A 176 -19.88 -2.05 7.77
CA ILE A 176 -19.35 -2.14 6.41
C ILE A 176 -20.26 -1.34 5.49
N TYR A 177 -19.70 -0.34 4.83
CA TYR A 177 -20.34 0.47 3.80
C TYR A 177 -19.61 0.28 2.45
N PRO A 178 -20.24 0.62 1.32
CA PRO A 178 -19.62 0.42 0.00
C PRO A 178 -18.27 1.13 -0.17
N ALA A 179 -18.10 2.32 0.42
CA ALA A 179 -16.89 3.13 0.30
C ALA A 179 -16.13 3.30 1.63
N SER A 180 -16.59 2.65 2.70
CA SER A 180 -15.94 2.77 4.01
C SER A 180 -16.20 1.58 4.92
N VAL A 181 -15.28 1.32 5.84
CA VAL A 181 -15.44 0.33 6.91
C VAL A 181 -15.12 1.01 8.24
N TYR A 182 -16.04 0.94 9.19
CA TYR A 182 -15.86 1.46 10.54
C TYR A 182 -15.75 0.31 11.52
N MET A 183 -14.69 0.32 12.33
CA MET A 183 -14.45 -0.66 13.38
C MET A 183 -14.19 0.04 14.70
N GLN A 184 -14.78 -0.47 15.78
CA GLN A 184 -14.53 -0.01 17.15
C GLN A 184 -13.99 -1.17 17.97
N PHE A 185 -12.99 -0.89 18.79
CA PHE A 185 -12.19 -1.88 19.49
C PHE A 185 -12.13 -1.61 21.00
N SER A 186 -12.25 -2.67 21.78
CA SER A 186 -12.03 -2.66 23.24
C SER A 186 -10.96 -3.67 23.64
N GLU A 187 -10.48 -3.58 24.88
CA GLU A 187 -9.49 -4.54 25.38
C GLU A 187 -10.06 -5.97 25.44
N ALA A 188 -9.27 -6.93 24.96
CA ALA A 188 -9.58 -8.36 25.00
C ALA A 188 -8.83 -9.05 26.13
N SER A 189 -9.34 -10.19 26.58
CA SER A 189 -8.71 -10.97 27.66
C SER A 189 -7.51 -11.78 27.16
N SER A 190 -7.55 -12.17 25.88
CA SER A 190 -6.50 -12.94 25.21
C SER A 190 -6.43 -12.62 23.72
N ARG A 191 -5.29 -12.96 23.10
CA ARG A 191 -5.09 -12.82 21.65
C ARG A 191 -6.00 -13.77 20.87
N GLU A 192 -6.21 -14.98 21.38
CA GLU A 192 -7.08 -15.98 20.76
C GLU A 192 -8.53 -15.49 20.72
N GLU A 193 -9.02 -14.89 21.81
CA GLU A 193 -10.36 -14.28 21.87
C GLU A 193 -10.51 -13.17 20.80
N ALA A 194 -9.52 -12.27 20.70
CA ALA A 194 -9.55 -11.18 19.74
C ALA A 194 -9.56 -11.67 18.27
N LEU A 195 -8.76 -12.70 17.95
CA LEU A 195 -8.70 -13.29 16.62
C LEU A 195 -9.97 -14.07 16.26
N ASP A 196 -10.54 -14.84 17.19
CA ASP A 196 -11.81 -15.56 16.98
C ASP A 196 -12.96 -14.57 16.71
N ILE A 197 -13.05 -13.49 17.50
CA ILE A 197 -14.05 -12.43 17.29
C ILE A 197 -13.85 -11.77 15.91
N ALA A 198 -12.62 -11.41 15.55
CA ALA A 198 -12.33 -10.85 14.23
C ALA A 198 -12.73 -11.82 13.11
N GLY A 199 -12.43 -13.11 13.26
CA GLY A 199 -12.80 -14.15 12.32
C GLY A 199 -14.31 -14.20 12.08
N ARG A 200 -15.13 -14.18 13.14
CA ARG A 200 -16.59 -14.20 13.02
C ARG A 200 -17.14 -13.00 12.28
N TYR A 201 -16.73 -11.78 12.67
CA TYR A 201 -17.19 -10.54 12.03
C TYR A 201 -16.93 -10.49 10.52
N PHE A 202 -15.84 -11.08 10.06
CA PHE A 202 -15.49 -11.08 8.64
C PHE A 202 -15.95 -12.35 7.89
N SER A 203 -16.29 -13.44 8.59
CA SER A 203 -16.83 -14.68 8.01
C SER A 203 -18.32 -14.56 7.70
N ASP A 204 -19.11 -14.02 8.64
CA ASP A 204 -20.58 -13.91 8.51
C ASP A 204 -20.98 -13.00 7.33
N ASN A 205 -20.10 -12.07 6.94
CA ASN A 205 -20.28 -11.19 5.79
C ASN A 205 -19.89 -11.82 4.43
N ILE A 206 -19.46 -13.08 4.39
CA ILE A 206 -19.19 -13.82 3.14
C ILE A 206 -20.48 -14.50 2.63
N GLU A 207 -21.36 -14.95 3.52
CA GLU A 207 -22.57 -15.69 3.14
C GLU A 207 -23.59 -14.83 2.37
N GLY A 208 -23.60 -13.51 2.60
CA GLY A 208 -24.45 -12.56 1.86
C GLY A 208 -24.12 -12.41 0.36
N ASN A 209 -22.97 -12.90 -0.11
CA ASN A 209 -22.54 -12.81 -1.51
C ASN A 209 -22.62 -14.14 -2.28
N ASN A 210 -22.97 -15.25 -1.62
CA ASN A 210 -22.96 -16.59 -2.24
C ASN A 210 -24.33 -17.06 -2.76
N LEU A 211 -25.37 -16.21 -2.76
CA LEU A 211 -26.71 -16.57 -3.25
C LEU A 211 -27.03 -16.12 -4.69
N SER A 212 -26.06 -15.61 -5.48
CA SER A 212 -26.36 -15.16 -6.85
C SER A 212 -25.38 -15.58 -7.96
N ALA A 213 -24.47 -16.52 -7.71
CA ALA A 213 -23.58 -17.03 -8.76
C ALA A 213 -23.63 -18.57 -8.85
N SER A 214 -24.67 -19.07 -9.51
CA SER A 214 -24.56 -20.34 -10.24
C SER A 214 -23.57 -20.15 -11.40
N ASP A 215 -22.28 -20.33 -11.12
CA ASP A 215 -21.22 -20.25 -12.12
C ASP A 215 -21.06 -21.61 -12.82
N PRO A 216 -21.33 -21.74 -14.14
CA PRO A 216 -21.35 -23.02 -14.84
C PRO A 216 -19.97 -23.66 -15.04
N TYR A 217 -18.88 -23.02 -14.60
CA TYR A 217 -17.51 -23.49 -14.84
C TYR A 217 -16.87 -24.25 -13.67
N ARG A 218 -17.61 -24.53 -12.60
CA ARG A 218 -17.07 -25.19 -11.39
C ARG A 218 -16.96 -26.72 -11.45
N ASN A 219 -17.24 -27.34 -12.60
CA ASN A 219 -17.11 -28.78 -12.80
C ASN A 219 -16.24 -29.05 -14.03
N ASN A 220 -14.90 -29.09 -13.90
CA ASN A 220 -14.04 -29.85 -14.83
C ASN A 220 -12.58 -30.03 -14.39
N CYS A 221 -12.30 -30.12 -13.09
CA CYS A 221 -10.99 -30.59 -12.62
C CYS A 221 -11.16 -31.67 -11.55
N ARG A 222 -11.55 -32.87 -11.97
CA ARG A 222 -11.19 -34.10 -11.23
C ARG A 222 -10.06 -34.78 -11.99
N PRO A 223 -8.92 -35.10 -11.35
CA PRO A 223 -7.95 -36.00 -11.96
C PRO A 223 -8.59 -37.39 -12.06
N GLN A 224 -8.78 -37.89 -13.29
CA GLN A 224 -9.13 -39.28 -13.54
C GLN A 224 -7.89 -40.13 -13.21
N ASN A 225 -7.84 -40.67 -12.00
CA ASN A 225 -6.98 -41.80 -11.67
C ASN A 225 -7.61 -43.07 -12.27
N SER A 226 -7.01 -43.62 -13.34
CA SER A 226 -6.95 -45.07 -13.61
C SER A 226 -6.21 -45.31 -14.93
N LEU A 227 -4.95 -45.72 -14.84
CA LEU A 227 -4.34 -46.55 -15.89
C LEU A 227 -4.64 -48.01 -15.55
N PRO A 228 -5.11 -48.84 -16.49
CA PRO A 228 -5.23 -50.26 -16.24
C PRO A 228 -3.84 -50.91 -16.31
N VAL A 229 -3.57 -51.74 -15.32
CA VAL A 229 -2.57 -52.79 -15.37
C VAL A 229 -3.04 -53.80 -16.43
N TYR A 230 -2.26 -54.00 -17.49
CA TYR A 230 -1.80 -55.28 -18.05
C TYR A 230 -0.84 -55.02 -19.22
#